data_AF-A2DZM6-F1
#
_entry.id   AF-A2DZM6-F1
#
_cell.length_a   1.000
_cell.length_b   1.000
_cell.length_c   1.000
_cell.angle_alpha   90.00
_cell.angle_beta   90.00
_cell.angle_gamma   90.00
#
_symmetry.space_group_name_H-M   'P 1'
#
loop_
_entity.id
_entity.type
_entity.pdbx_description
1 polymer ?
#
loop_
_entity_poly.entity_id
_entity_poly.type
_entity_poly.pdbx_seq_one_letter_code
_entity_poly.pdbx_strand_id
1 'polypeptide(L)' 'MEDDLEKFIPFSESDEFDKDQKLKSYLYPYSDKGYSLLELCCYHGAVYCFKLLRTKFNSEITQKCLKFSFL' A
#
# COMPACT_ATOMS: atom_id res chain seq x y z
N MET A 1 5.79 7.06 2.40
CA MET A 1 5.81 5.73 3.05
C MET A 1 7.22 5.24 2.88
N GLU A 2 8.05 5.38 3.91
CA GLU A 2 9.37 4.75 3.87
C GLU A 2 9.15 3.24 4.06
N ASP A 3 10.10 2.41 3.59
CA ASP A 3 10.00 0.94 3.68
C ASP A 3 10.28 0.44 5.11
N ASP A 4 9.62 1.08 6.08
CA ASP A 4 9.71 0.90 7.53
C ASP A 4 8.92 -0.35 7.94
N LEU A 5 9.47 -1.52 7.66
CA LEU A 5 8.89 -2.80 8.07
C LEU A 5 8.68 -2.89 9.58
N GLU A 6 9.57 -2.32 10.40
CA GLU A 6 9.48 -2.38 11.86
C GLU A 6 8.19 -1.73 12.40
N LYS A 7 7.68 -0.70 11.72
CA LYS A 7 6.41 -0.05 12.07
C LYS A 7 5.23 -0.71 11.39
N PHE A 8 5.43 -1.23 10.16
CA PHE A 8 4.35 -1.79 9.37
C PHE A 8 3.91 -3.19 9.82
N ILE A 9 4.84 -4.04 10.27
CA ILE A 9 4.53 -5.39 10.77
C ILE A 9 3.53 -5.35 11.95
N PRO A 10 3.84 -4.67 13.08
CA PRO A 10 2.90 -4.64 14.21
C PRO A 10 1.59 -3.94 13.85
N PHE A 11 1.62 -2.94 12.96
CA PHE A 11 0.41 -2.32 12.44
C PHE A 11 -0.45 -3.31 11.65
N SER A 12 0.15 -4.12 10.77
CA SER A 12 -0.55 -5.14 9.97
C SER A 12 -1.07 -6.33 10.78
N GLU A 13 -0.58 -6.51 12.00
CA GLU A 13 -0.99 -7.56 12.94
C GLU A 13 -2.06 -7.10 13.93
N SER A 14 -2.34 -5.81 13.97
CA SER A 14 -3.46 -5.25 14.73
C SER A 14 -4.79 -5.76 14.20
N ASP A 15 -5.73 -6.09 15.10
CA ASP A 15 -7.12 -6.40 14.75
C ASP A 15 -7.82 -5.22 14.05
N GLU A 16 -7.29 -4.00 14.18
CA GLU A 16 -7.80 -2.80 13.51
C GLU A 16 -7.29 -2.65 12.07
N PHE A 17 -6.39 -3.52 11.60
CA PHE A 17 -5.83 -3.44 10.25
C PHE A 17 -6.83 -3.90 9.19
N ASP A 18 -7.28 -2.95 8.36
CA ASP A 18 -8.09 -3.24 7.19
C ASP A 18 -7.21 -3.31 5.92
N LYS A 19 -6.99 -4.53 5.42
CA LYS A 19 -6.23 -4.79 4.19
C LYS A 19 -6.87 -4.18 2.93
N ASP A 20 -8.19 -3.97 2.95
CA ASP A 20 -8.97 -3.44 1.83
C ASP A 20 -9.18 -1.92 1.96
N GLN A 21 -8.59 -1.31 3.00
CA GLN A 21 -8.62 0.12 3.22
C GLN A 21 -8.06 0.87 2.02
N LYS A 22 -8.81 1.89 1.59
CA LYS A 22 -8.39 2.83 0.55
C LYS A 22 -8.16 4.20 1.16
N LEU A 23 -6.97 4.74 0.97
CA LEU A 23 -6.61 6.07 1.41
C LEU A 23 -7.02 7.09 0.36
N LYS A 24 -7.91 8.01 0.74
CA LYS A 24 -8.20 9.23 -0.02
C LYS A 24 -7.44 10.37 0.63
N SER A 25 -6.57 11.02 -0.12
CA SER A 25 -5.79 12.15 0.39
C SER A 25 -5.47 13.10 -0.75
N TYR A 26 -5.61 14.39 -0.47
CA TYR A 26 -5.25 15.47 -1.39
C TYR A 26 -3.73 15.49 -1.72
N LEU A 27 -2.92 14.76 -0.94
CA LEU A 27 -1.49 14.58 -1.18
C LEU A 27 -1.18 13.72 -2.40
N TYR A 28 -2.15 12.91 -2.86
CA TYR A 28 -1.99 12.06 -4.04
C TYR A 28 -2.93 12.51 -5.16
N PRO A 29 -2.44 12.67 -6.40
CA PRO A 29 -3.28 13.04 -7.52
C PRO A 29 -4.33 11.95 -7.80
N TYR A 30 -5.54 12.33 -8.22
CA TYR A 30 -6.64 11.42 -8.59
C TYR A 30 -7.06 10.42 -7.49
N SER A 31 -6.99 10.83 -6.23
CA SER A 31 -7.32 9.99 -5.07
C SER A 31 -8.81 9.93 -4.72
N ASP A 32 -9.72 10.45 -5.55
CA ASP A 32 -11.17 10.45 -5.29
C ASP A 32 -11.75 9.04 -5.07
N LYS A 33 -11.18 8.05 -5.75
CA LYS A 33 -11.49 6.62 -5.60
C LYS A 33 -10.66 5.92 -4.51
N GLY A 34 -9.70 6.65 -3.94
CA GLY A 34 -8.69 6.17 -3.01
C GLY A 34 -7.63 5.29 -3.68
N TYR A 35 -6.55 5.08 -2.94
CA TYR A 35 -5.49 4.13 -3.27
C TYR A 35 -5.41 3.06 -2.20
N SER A 36 -5.28 1.81 -2.63
CA SER A 36 -4.96 0.71 -1.73
C SER A 36 -3.56 0.88 -1.15
N LEU A 37 -3.30 0.22 -0.02
CA LEU A 37 -1.96 0.19 0.57
C LEU A 37 -0.91 -0.35 -0.41
N LEU A 38 -1.27 -1.33 -1.26
CA LEU A 38 -0.37 -1.90 -2.26
C LEU A 38 -0.01 -0.89 -3.35
N GLU A 39 -0.98 -0.12 -3.83
CA GLU A 39 -0.75 0.96 -4.79
C GLU A 39 0.13 2.06 -4.19
N LEU A 40 -0.08 2.41 -2.93
CA LEU A 40 0.77 3.36 -2.22
C LEU A 40 2.20 2.83 -2.03
N CYS A 41 2.38 1.53 -1.76
CA CYS A 41 3.70 0.93 -1.72
C CYS A 41 4.44 1.12 -3.06
N CYS A 42 3.74 0.93 -4.18
CA CYS A 42 4.33 1.16 -5.51
C CYS A 42 4.68 2.63 -5.73
N TYR A 43 3.84 3.57 -5.28
CA TYR A 43 4.05 5.00 -5.43
C TYR A 43 5.26 5.51 -4.62
N HIS A 44 5.50 4.94 -3.45
CA HIS A 44 6.60 5.36 -2.57
C HIS A 44 7.85 4.47 -2.68
N GLY A 45 7.83 3.44 -3.52
CA GLY A 45 8.94 2.50 -3.64
C GLY A 45 9.15 1.58 -2.41
N ALA A 46 8.10 1.33 -1.61
CA ALA A 46 8.15 0.46 -0.43
C ALA A 46 8.06 -1.02 -0.83
N VAL A 47 9.17 -1.60 -1.29
CA VAL A 47 9.26 -2.96 -1.84
C VAL A 47 8.99 -4.03 -0.78
N TYR A 48 9.46 -3.84 0.44
CA TYR A 48 9.26 -4.82 1.50
C TYR A 48 7.81 -4.82 2.00
N CYS A 49 7.22 -3.64 2.20
CA CYS A 49 5.79 -3.53 2.51
C CYS A 49 4.91 -4.16 1.41
N PHE A 50 5.26 -3.93 0.14
CA PHE A 50 4.59 -4.56 -1.00
C PHE A 50 4.65 -6.09 -0.93
N LYS A 51 5.84 -6.65 -0.69
CA LYS A 51 6.03 -8.10 -0.56
C LYS A 51 5.19 -8.67 0.58
N LEU A 52 5.19 -8.01 1.74
CA LEU A 52 4.40 -8.42 2.90
C LEU A 52 2.90 -8.44 2.59
N LEU A 53 2.38 -7.38 1.96
CA LEU A 53 0.98 -7.30 1.56
C LEU A 53 0.58 -8.43 0.61
N ARG A 54 1.44 -8.77 -0.34
CA ARG A 54 1.23 -9.88 -1.28
C ARG A 54 1.30 -11.25 -0.62
N THR A 55 2.26 -11.49 0.26
CA THR A 55 2.46 -12.81 0.87
C THR A 55 1.46 -13.10 1.97
N LYS A 56 1.16 -12.12 2.83
CA LYS A 56 0.32 -12.30 4.02
C LYS A 56 -1.17 -12.10 3.72
N PHE A 57 -1.52 -11.11 2.91
CA PHE A 57 -2.92 -10.72 2.67
C PHE A 57 -3.41 -11.04 1.25
N ASN A 58 -2.51 -11.54 0.39
CA ASN A 58 -2.78 -11.83 -1.02
C ASN A 58 -3.40 -10.63 -1.77
N SER A 59 -3.01 -9.41 -1.39
CA SER A 59 -3.58 -8.17 -1.94
C SER A 59 -3.47 -8.12 -3.46
N GLU A 60 -4.53 -7.73 -4.16
CA GLU A 60 -4.58 -7.73 -5.62
C GLU A 60 -3.58 -6.72 -6.22
N ILE A 61 -2.80 -7.14 -7.23
CA ILE A 61 -1.95 -6.23 -8.01
C ILE A 61 -2.83 -5.54 -9.04
N THR A 62 -2.98 -4.23 -8.93
CA THR A 62 -3.78 -3.44 -9.86
C THR A 62 -2.92 -2.82 -10.97
N GLN A 63 -3.57 -2.33 -12.02
CA GLN A 63 -2.90 -1.56 -13.07
C GLN A 63 -2.26 -0.26 -12.54
N LYS A 64 -2.76 0.29 -11.42
CA LYS A 64 -2.16 1.46 -10.79
C LYS A 64 -0.83 1.13 -10.10
N CYS A 65 -0.66 -0.07 -9.54
CA CYS A 65 0.63 -0.54 -9.01
C CYS A 65 1.73 -0.41 -10.08
N LEU A 66 1.48 -0.93 -11.29
CA LEU A 66 2.41 -0.82 -12.42
C LEU A 66 2.71 0.64 -12.78
N LYS A 67 1.68 1.49 -12.91
CA LYS A 67 1.87 2.91 -13.25
C LYS A 67 2.71 3.65 -12.21
N PHE A 68 2.49 3.36 -10.94
CA PHE A 68 3.18 4.01 -9.84
C PHE A 68 4.61 3.52 -9.65
N SER A 69 4.96 2.30 -10.05
CA SER A 69 6.33 1.80 -10.00
C SER A 69 7.32 2.49 -10.94
N PHE A 70 6.86 3.37 -11.84
CA PHE A 70 7.71 4.12 -12.77
C PHE A 70 7.78 5.63 -12.47
N LEU A 71 7.18 6.08 -11.36
CA LEU A 71 7.27 7.46 -10.86
C LEU A 71 8.47 7.61 -9.94
#